data_AF-A0A0E2KZM1-F1
#
_entry.id   AF-A0A0E2KZM1-F1
#
_cell.length_a   1.000
_cell.length_b   1.000
_cell.length_c   1.000
_cell.angle_alpha   90.00
_cell.angle_beta   90.00
_cell.angle_gamma   90.00
#
_symmetry.space_group_name_H-M   'P 1'
#
loop_
_entity.id
_entity.type
_entity.pdbx_description
1 polymer ?
#
loop_
_entity_poly.entity_id
_entity_poly.type
_entity_poly.pdbx_seq_one_letter_code
_entity_poly.pdbx_strand_id
1 'polypeptide(L)'
;MSFCWNEINSGVKSLILILCMLSLMTLSLWDDVATKFLHAAGIISALYFLATPKKTITNNPTLLIFISLCLLGIVNIIWYSHYKVSGSVYTNAYRGPMETGKIALCSAFIFLVLFAKDEMRTKIKFGKLILFASLATQLLFFAHAMWQHFYLNVDRVALSASHATTAGYIILFPSLLASILILKSDFRHKTTLYTINFMLSLCAVIVTETRAAILVFPFFALLLIVMDSYINKRINYKLYCFIAIALLAGVFSFKDTLLTRMNDLNRDLVNYSHDNTRTSVGARLAMYEVGLKTYSPIGQSLEKRAEKIHELEEKEPRLSGALPFVDSHLHNDLIDTLSTRGIPGVALTILAFSAIFIYALRTAKEPYILILLFSLLVVGLSDVILFSKPVPTAVFVTIILLCAYFKVQSDQCLLDK
;
A
#
# COMPACT_ATOMS: atom_id res chain seq x y z
N MET A 1 26.83 31.17 -8.51
CA MET A 1 25.42 30.71 -8.63
C MET A 1 25.25 29.20 -8.58
N SER A 2 26.08 28.38 -9.25
CA SER A 2 25.96 26.91 -9.24
C SER A 2 26.04 26.27 -7.84
N PHE A 3 26.88 26.80 -6.94
CA PHE A 3 27.06 26.27 -5.59
C PHE A 3 25.79 26.45 -4.72
N CYS A 4 25.25 27.67 -4.65
CA CYS A 4 24.02 27.98 -3.92
C CYS A 4 22.83 27.15 -4.42
N TRP A 5 22.73 26.93 -5.74
CA TRP A 5 21.67 26.10 -6.31
C TRP A 5 21.77 24.61 -5.92
N ASN A 6 22.98 24.05 -5.85
CA ASN A 6 23.19 22.68 -5.41
C ASN A 6 22.85 22.50 -3.92
N GLU A 7 23.14 23.48 -3.07
CA GLU A 7 22.76 23.45 -1.66
C GLU A 7 21.23 23.53 -1.48
N ILE A 8 20.55 24.38 -2.25
CA ILE A 8 19.08 24.48 -2.24
C ILE A 8 18.45 23.15 -2.70
N ASN A 9 18.95 22.55 -3.79
CA ASN A 9 18.46 21.25 -4.28
C ASN A 9 18.62 20.14 -3.22
N SER A 10 19.80 20.04 -2.61
CA SER A 10 20.06 19.10 -1.51
C SER A 10 19.13 19.34 -0.32
N GLY A 11 18.91 20.59 0.07
CA GLY A 11 18.05 20.97 1.18
C GLY A 11 16.59 20.55 0.95
N VAL A 12 16.06 20.84 -0.24
CA VAL A 12 14.68 20.48 -0.62
C VAL A 12 14.48 18.97 -0.66
N LYS A 13 15.38 18.22 -1.32
CA LYS A 13 15.31 16.75 -1.34
C LYS A 13 15.38 16.15 0.07
N SER A 14 16.24 16.70 0.94
CA SER A 14 16.35 16.29 2.35
C SER A 14 15.04 16.51 3.12
N LEU A 15 14.42 17.69 2.94
CA LEU A 15 13.14 18.02 3.57
C LEU A 15 12.02 17.08 3.11
N ILE A 16 11.92 16.81 1.81
CA ILE A 16 10.94 15.88 1.24
C ILE A 16 11.09 14.48 1.86
N LEU A 17 12.32 13.97 1.99
CA LEU A 17 12.58 12.66 2.61
C LEU A 17 12.18 12.65 4.09
N ILE A 18 12.51 13.71 4.84
CA ILE A 18 12.12 13.84 6.26
C ILE A 18 10.60 13.79 6.40
N LEU A 19 9.87 14.51 5.56
CA LEU A 19 8.40 14.49 5.57
C LEU A 19 7.83 13.11 5.22
N CYS A 20 8.45 12.38 4.28
CA CYS A 20 8.05 11.00 3.98
C CYS A 20 8.31 10.05 5.17
N MET A 21 9.42 10.21 5.89
CA MET A 21 9.69 9.42 7.10
C MET A 21 8.72 9.76 8.24
N LEU A 22 8.40 11.04 8.44
CA LEU A 22 7.39 11.46 9.41
C LEU A 22 6.00 10.92 9.05
N SER A 23 5.66 10.90 7.76
CA SER A 23 4.44 10.26 7.26
C SER A 23 4.40 8.78 7.63
N LEU A 24 5.49 8.04 7.42
CA LEU A 24 5.60 6.62 7.80
C LEU A 24 5.46 6.40 9.31
N MET A 25 6.12 7.22 10.14
CA MET A 25 6.14 7.05 11.59
C MET A 25 4.82 7.40 12.26
N THR A 26 4.08 8.36 11.71
CA THR A 26 2.80 8.79 12.27
C THR A 26 1.61 7.93 11.84
N LEU A 27 1.80 7.04 10.86
CA LEU A 27 0.74 6.21 10.28
C LEU A 27 0.00 5.36 11.31
N SER A 28 0.72 4.79 12.28
CA SER A 28 0.12 3.99 13.37
C SER A 28 -0.78 4.82 14.29
N LEU A 29 -0.39 6.06 14.59
CA LEU A 29 -1.00 6.88 15.66
C LEU A 29 -2.07 7.83 15.11
N TRP A 30 -1.80 8.45 13.97
CA TRP A 30 -2.63 9.48 13.35
C TRP A 30 -2.50 9.40 11.82
N ASP A 31 -3.36 8.59 11.19
CA ASP A 31 -3.40 8.42 9.73
C ASP A 31 -3.65 9.73 8.96
N ASP A 32 -4.46 10.62 9.54
CA ASP A 32 -4.71 11.96 9.01
C ASP A 32 -3.44 12.82 8.99
N VAL A 33 -2.66 12.77 10.06
CA VAL A 33 -1.39 13.50 10.17
C VAL A 33 -0.35 12.90 9.22
N ALA A 34 -0.29 11.56 9.13
CA ALA A 34 0.58 10.86 8.19
C ALA A 34 0.34 11.33 6.75
N THR A 35 -0.93 11.41 6.36
CA THR A 35 -1.27 11.86 5.00
C THR A 35 -1.00 13.35 4.80
N LYS A 36 -1.17 14.19 5.83
CA LYS A 36 -0.80 15.62 5.77
C LYS A 36 0.71 15.80 5.54
N PHE A 37 1.56 15.00 6.16
CA PHE A 37 3.00 15.02 5.90
C PHE A 37 3.34 14.63 4.45
N LEU A 38 2.67 13.61 3.91
CA LEU A 38 2.83 13.22 2.51
C LEU A 38 2.35 14.33 1.55
N HIS A 39 1.20 14.96 1.84
CA HIS A 39 0.71 16.10 1.07
C HIS A 39 1.68 17.30 1.14
N ALA A 40 2.23 17.61 2.31
CA ALA A 40 3.24 18.66 2.45
C ALA A 40 4.48 18.38 1.60
N ALA A 41 4.97 17.13 1.61
CA ALA A 41 6.07 16.69 0.75
C ALA A 41 5.73 16.85 -0.74
N GLY A 42 4.50 16.49 -1.14
CA GLY A 42 3.99 16.65 -2.50
C GLY A 42 3.90 18.10 -2.95
N ILE A 43 3.35 18.99 -2.10
CA ILE A 43 3.23 20.42 -2.38
C ILE A 43 4.62 21.06 -2.53
N ILE A 44 5.55 20.77 -1.62
CA ILE A 44 6.93 21.27 -1.72
C ILE A 44 7.59 20.77 -3.01
N SER A 45 7.37 19.51 -3.38
CA SER A 45 7.88 18.94 -4.63
C SER A 45 7.28 19.62 -5.86
N ALA A 46 5.98 19.93 -5.85
CA ALA A 46 5.31 20.63 -6.94
C ALA A 46 5.81 22.07 -7.08
N LEU A 47 5.96 22.81 -5.97
CA LEU A 47 6.52 24.17 -5.97
C LEU A 47 7.97 24.17 -6.48
N TYR A 48 8.78 23.19 -6.08
CA TYR A 48 10.14 23.03 -6.55
C TYR A 48 10.20 22.74 -8.07
N PHE A 49 9.32 21.86 -8.54
CA PHE A 49 9.17 21.56 -9.96
C PHE A 49 8.82 22.82 -10.77
N LEU A 50 7.85 23.62 -10.31
CA LEU A 50 7.45 24.88 -10.97
C LEU A 50 8.60 25.88 -11.06
N ALA A 51 9.45 25.95 -10.02
CA ALA A 51 10.63 26.81 -10.04
C ALA A 51 11.75 26.29 -10.96
N THR A 52 11.82 24.98 -11.24
CA THR A 52 12.94 24.34 -11.94
C THR A 52 12.56 23.20 -12.91
N PRO A 53 11.64 23.42 -13.88
CA PRO A 53 11.07 22.34 -14.69
C PRO A 53 12.10 21.66 -15.61
N LYS A 54 13.02 22.42 -16.19
CA LYS A 54 14.04 21.89 -17.13
C LYS A 54 15.05 20.94 -16.48
N LYS A 55 15.20 20.98 -15.16
CA LYS A 55 16.17 20.16 -14.41
C LYS A 55 15.55 18.91 -13.80
N THR A 56 14.24 18.91 -13.62
CA THR A 56 13.47 17.82 -13.02
C THR A 56 12.95 16.83 -14.06
N ILE A 57 12.58 17.30 -15.26
CA ILE A 57 12.12 16.45 -16.36
C ILE A 57 13.30 15.68 -16.94
N THR A 58 13.22 14.35 -16.92
CA THR A 58 14.23 13.47 -17.49
C THR A 58 13.59 12.37 -18.32
N ASN A 59 14.22 11.97 -19.44
CA ASN A 59 13.77 10.86 -20.30
C ASN A 59 14.05 9.48 -19.67
N ASN A 60 13.72 9.30 -18.39
CA ASN A 60 13.89 8.06 -17.63
C ASN A 60 12.49 7.49 -17.28
N PRO A 61 12.33 6.17 -17.04
CA PRO A 61 11.16 5.59 -16.39
C PRO A 61 10.52 6.37 -15.22
N THR A 62 11.26 7.25 -14.52
CA THR A 62 10.70 8.22 -13.56
C THR A 62 9.59 9.10 -14.15
N LEU A 63 9.72 9.54 -15.41
CA LEU A 63 8.70 10.34 -16.09
C LEU A 63 7.43 9.53 -16.36
N LEU A 64 7.56 8.23 -16.62
CA LEU A 64 6.41 7.34 -16.77
C LEU A 64 5.65 7.19 -15.44
N ILE A 65 6.35 7.07 -14.31
CA ILE A 65 5.73 7.11 -12.97
C ILE A 65 5.01 8.44 -12.77
N PHE A 66 5.67 9.57 -13.05
CA PHE A 66 5.06 10.88 -12.91
C PHE A 66 3.76 11.02 -13.72
N ILE A 67 3.81 10.70 -15.02
CA ILE A 67 2.65 10.81 -15.91
C ILE A 67 1.53 9.87 -15.44
N SER A 68 1.84 8.61 -15.17
CA SER A 68 0.84 7.61 -14.77
C SER A 68 0.14 7.95 -13.46
N LEU A 69 0.89 8.39 -12.43
CA LEU A 69 0.32 8.81 -11.15
C LEU A 69 -0.46 10.13 -11.26
N CYS A 70 -0.01 11.08 -12.10
CA CYS A 70 -0.77 12.30 -12.39
C CYS A 70 -2.10 11.97 -13.06
N LEU A 71 -2.10 11.12 -14.09
CA LEU A 71 -3.33 10.70 -14.78
C LEU A 71 -4.28 9.97 -13.83
N LEU A 72 -3.77 9.03 -13.03
CA LEU A 72 -4.56 8.32 -12.02
C LEU A 72 -5.18 9.30 -11.01
N GLY A 73 -4.40 10.26 -10.53
CA GLY A 73 -4.88 11.23 -9.54
C GLY A 73 -5.91 12.20 -10.11
N ILE A 74 -5.67 12.71 -11.32
CA ILE A 74 -6.59 13.61 -12.03
C ILE A 74 -7.92 12.90 -12.31
N VAL A 75 -7.91 11.65 -12.82
CA VAL A 75 -9.15 10.92 -13.12
C VAL A 75 -9.99 10.68 -11.87
N ASN A 76 -9.37 10.33 -10.74
CA ASN A 76 -10.13 10.15 -9.49
C ASN A 76 -10.75 11.47 -8.99
N ILE A 77 -10.03 12.58 -9.11
CA ILE A 77 -10.54 13.91 -8.71
C ILE A 77 -11.63 14.41 -9.66
N ILE A 78 -11.46 14.23 -10.98
CA ILE A 78 -12.48 14.56 -11.98
C ILE A 78 -13.74 13.71 -11.75
N TRP A 79 -13.59 12.40 -11.55
CA TRP A 79 -14.72 11.50 -11.28
C TRP A 79 -15.50 11.96 -10.04
N TYR A 80 -14.80 12.25 -8.93
CA TYR A 80 -15.44 12.79 -7.73
C TYR A 80 -16.17 14.11 -8.02
N SER A 81 -15.54 15.02 -8.76
CA SER A 81 -16.09 16.36 -9.01
C SER A 81 -17.30 16.33 -9.95
N HIS A 82 -17.33 15.37 -10.89
CA HIS A 82 -18.39 15.24 -11.89
C HIS A 82 -19.59 14.44 -11.36
N TYR A 83 -19.36 13.35 -10.61
CA TYR A 83 -20.42 12.41 -10.22
C TYR A 83 -20.95 12.59 -8.81
N LYS A 84 -20.25 13.31 -7.92
CA LYS A 84 -20.73 13.50 -6.55
C LYS A 84 -22.03 14.29 -6.53
N VAL A 85 -23.07 13.69 -5.94
CA VAL A 85 -24.36 14.33 -5.68
C VAL A 85 -24.38 14.98 -4.29
N SER A 86 -24.90 16.20 -4.20
CA SER A 86 -25.11 16.91 -2.93
C SER A 86 -26.14 16.19 -2.06
N GLY A 87 -25.83 15.95 -0.79
CA GLY A 87 -26.72 15.21 0.13
C GLY A 87 -26.72 13.68 -0.08
N SER A 88 -25.81 13.15 -0.89
CA SER A 88 -25.67 11.72 -1.13
C SER A 88 -25.33 10.94 0.14
N VAL A 89 -26.02 9.82 0.35
CA VAL A 89 -25.70 8.81 1.38
C VAL A 89 -24.32 8.17 1.16
N TYR A 90 -23.79 8.22 -0.07
CA TYR A 90 -22.50 7.64 -0.47
C TYR A 90 -21.30 8.57 -0.26
N THR A 91 -21.44 9.63 0.54
CA THR A 91 -20.40 10.67 0.69
C THR A 91 -19.02 10.11 1.06
N ASN A 92 -18.96 9.08 1.92
CA ASN A 92 -17.69 8.46 2.32
C ASN A 92 -17.05 7.65 1.17
N ALA A 93 -17.87 6.93 0.40
CA ALA A 93 -17.42 6.16 -0.76
C ALA A 93 -16.93 7.06 -1.91
N TYR A 94 -17.45 8.28 -2.04
CA TYR A 94 -16.89 9.30 -2.93
C TYR A 94 -15.55 9.87 -2.43
N ARG A 95 -15.42 10.12 -1.12
CA ARG A 95 -14.22 10.74 -0.54
C ARG A 95 -12.97 9.85 -0.65
N GLY A 96 -13.14 8.53 -0.60
CA GLY A 96 -12.03 7.58 -0.71
C GLY A 96 -11.18 7.78 -1.97
N PRO A 97 -11.75 7.57 -3.18
CA PRO A 97 -11.06 7.80 -4.45
C PRO A 97 -10.51 9.23 -4.59
N MET A 98 -11.21 10.26 -4.10
CA MET A 98 -10.72 11.65 -4.11
C MET A 98 -9.41 11.79 -3.33
N GLU A 99 -9.34 11.27 -2.10
CA GLU A 99 -8.14 11.34 -1.27
C GLU A 99 -7.01 10.50 -1.89
N THR A 100 -7.30 9.31 -2.41
CA THR A 100 -6.33 8.52 -3.17
C THR A 100 -5.80 9.28 -4.38
N GLY A 101 -6.65 10.06 -5.06
CA GLY A 101 -6.25 10.89 -6.19
C GLY A 101 -5.28 12.01 -5.79
N LYS A 102 -5.53 12.67 -4.66
CA LYS A 102 -4.60 13.67 -4.08
C LYS A 102 -3.26 13.05 -3.68
N ILE A 103 -3.31 11.89 -3.04
CA ILE A 103 -2.12 11.14 -2.62
C ILE A 103 -1.29 10.73 -3.85
N ALA A 104 -1.93 10.22 -4.91
CA ALA A 104 -1.27 9.84 -6.15
C ALA A 104 -0.59 11.04 -6.82
N LEU A 105 -1.28 12.19 -6.90
CA LEU A 105 -0.70 13.43 -7.42
C LEU A 105 0.50 13.91 -6.60
N CYS A 106 0.37 13.96 -5.27
CA CYS A 106 1.48 14.34 -4.39
C CYS A 106 2.67 13.40 -4.57
N SER A 107 2.41 12.10 -4.64
CA SER A 107 3.43 11.07 -4.86
C SER A 107 4.10 11.21 -6.22
N ALA A 108 3.36 11.59 -7.27
CA ALA A 108 3.91 11.84 -8.60
C ALA A 108 5.01 12.92 -8.57
N PHE A 109 4.72 14.06 -7.94
CA PHE A 109 5.70 15.15 -7.81
C PHE A 109 6.88 14.76 -6.92
N ILE A 110 6.65 14.04 -5.83
CA ILE A 110 7.74 13.52 -4.97
C ILE A 110 8.67 12.63 -5.79
N PHE A 111 8.12 11.70 -6.58
CA PHE A 111 8.90 10.83 -7.45
C PHE A 111 9.70 11.63 -8.47
N LEU A 112 9.08 12.60 -9.13
CA LEU A 112 9.74 13.42 -10.14
C LEU A 112 10.93 14.18 -9.57
N VAL A 113 10.79 14.78 -8.37
CA VAL A 113 11.85 15.60 -7.75
C VAL A 113 12.97 14.75 -7.14
N LEU A 114 12.63 13.70 -6.37
CA LEU A 114 13.65 12.85 -5.72
C LEU A 114 14.46 12.04 -6.74
N PHE A 115 13.80 11.54 -7.78
CA PHE A 115 14.41 10.64 -8.77
C PHE A 115 14.76 11.31 -10.10
N ALA A 116 14.82 12.66 -10.14
CA ALA A 116 15.45 13.40 -11.23
C ALA A 116 16.91 12.96 -11.45
N LYS A 117 17.47 13.24 -12.64
CA LYS A 117 18.82 12.80 -13.06
C LYS A 117 19.94 13.29 -12.14
N ASP A 118 19.71 14.42 -11.46
CA ASP A 118 20.66 14.94 -10.50
C ASP A 118 20.83 13.95 -9.33
N GLU A 119 22.10 13.73 -8.96
CA GLU A 119 22.47 12.94 -7.78
C GLU A 119 21.65 13.37 -6.56
N MET A 120 21.29 12.39 -5.73
CA MET A 120 20.80 12.62 -4.37
C MET A 120 21.99 12.99 -3.49
N ARG A 121 22.63 14.12 -3.80
CA ARG A 121 23.80 14.61 -3.07
C ARG A 121 23.34 15.28 -1.78
N THR A 122 23.03 14.46 -0.78
CA THR A 122 22.61 14.92 0.55
C THR A 122 23.78 14.86 1.53
N LYS A 123 23.97 15.91 2.35
CA LYS A 123 24.97 15.91 3.43
C LYS A 123 24.66 14.85 4.52
N ILE A 124 23.41 14.38 4.59
CA ILE A 124 22.90 13.41 5.58
C ILE A 124 22.98 11.99 5.00
N LYS A 125 23.38 11.01 5.83
CA LYS A 125 23.36 9.58 5.50
C LYS A 125 21.94 9.00 5.55
N PHE A 126 21.07 9.43 4.62
CA PHE A 126 19.65 9.07 4.60
C PHE A 126 19.37 7.57 4.60
N GLY A 127 20.24 6.73 4.03
CA GLY A 127 20.05 5.27 4.06
C GLY A 127 19.87 4.71 5.48
N LYS A 128 20.68 5.18 6.44
CA LYS A 128 20.55 4.78 7.86
C LYS A 128 19.31 5.39 8.50
N LEU A 129 19.00 6.65 8.18
CA LEU A 129 17.85 7.36 8.76
C LEU A 129 16.53 6.71 8.33
N ILE A 130 16.39 6.32 7.06
CA ILE A 130 15.23 5.60 6.53
C ILE A 130 15.06 4.26 7.25
N LEU A 131 16.16 3.52 7.46
CA LEU A 131 16.14 2.27 8.21
C LEU A 131 15.72 2.48 9.68
N PHE A 132 16.27 3.48 10.37
CA PHE A 132 15.86 3.78 11.75
C PHE A 132 14.40 4.23 11.85
N ALA A 133 13.94 5.08 10.93
CA ALA A 133 12.53 5.48 10.85
C ALA A 133 11.63 4.27 10.63
N SER A 134 12.01 3.36 9.73
CA SER A 134 11.26 2.13 9.47
C SER A 134 11.21 1.21 10.69
N LEU A 135 12.33 1.00 11.40
CA LEU A 135 12.36 0.22 12.65
C LEU A 135 11.50 0.86 13.76
N ALA A 136 11.56 2.19 13.90
CA ALA A 136 10.74 2.93 14.85
C ALA A 136 9.24 2.76 14.54
N THR A 137 8.85 2.82 13.27
CA THR A 137 7.47 2.56 12.82
C THR A 137 6.99 1.16 13.26
N GLN A 138 7.86 0.15 13.22
CA GLN A 138 7.48 -1.22 13.61
C GLN A 138 7.22 -1.35 15.11
N LEU A 139 8.04 -0.69 15.93
CA LEU A 139 7.81 -0.59 17.36
C LEU A 139 6.51 0.16 17.65
N LEU A 140 6.22 1.24 16.92
CA LEU A 140 4.97 2.00 17.07
C LEU A 140 3.73 1.19 16.66
N PHE A 141 3.79 0.40 15.59
CA PHE A 141 2.71 -0.49 15.21
C PHE A 141 2.45 -1.55 16.27
N PHE A 142 3.51 -2.22 16.73
CA PHE A 142 3.39 -3.25 17.76
C PHE A 142 2.84 -2.66 19.07
N ALA A 143 3.42 -1.58 19.58
CA ALA A 143 3.00 -0.97 20.83
C ALA A 143 1.54 -0.50 20.78
N HIS A 144 1.13 0.16 19.70
CA HIS A 144 -0.25 0.63 19.56
C HIS A 144 -1.24 -0.54 19.40
N ALA A 145 -0.88 -1.56 18.61
CA ALA A 145 -1.71 -2.74 18.43
C ALA A 145 -1.91 -3.52 19.74
N MET A 146 -0.82 -3.75 20.49
CA MET A 146 -0.90 -4.45 21.78
C MET A 146 -1.64 -3.63 22.83
N TRP A 147 -1.51 -2.31 22.81
CA TRP A 147 -2.29 -1.44 23.68
C TRP A 147 -3.80 -1.54 23.37
N GLN A 148 -4.20 -1.47 22.09
CA GLN A 148 -5.62 -1.64 21.74
C GLN A 148 -6.15 -3.04 22.07
N HIS A 149 -5.36 -4.08 21.85
CA HIS A 149 -5.80 -5.45 22.09
C HIS A 149 -5.91 -5.76 23.59
N PHE A 150 -4.85 -5.53 24.38
CA PHE A 150 -4.82 -5.94 25.79
C PHE A 150 -5.42 -4.92 26.76
N TYR A 151 -5.25 -3.62 26.49
CA TYR A 151 -5.71 -2.59 27.43
C TYR A 151 -7.14 -2.14 27.11
N LEU A 152 -7.46 -1.92 25.83
CA LEU A 152 -8.82 -1.55 25.41
C LEU A 152 -9.74 -2.75 25.18
N ASN A 153 -9.21 -3.98 25.17
CA ASN A 153 -9.96 -5.21 24.88
C ASN A 153 -10.77 -5.12 23.57
N VAL A 154 -10.19 -4.51 22.55
CA VAL A 154 -10.81 -4.44 21.23
C VAL A 154 -10.61 -5.78 20.53
N ASP A 155 -11.72 -6.42 20.14
CA ASP A 155 -11.70 -7.72 19.44
C ASP A 155 -10.85 -7.67 18.17
N ARG A 156 -11.02 -6.60 17.38
CA ARG A 156 -10.33 -6.41 16.10
C ARG A 156 -9.60 -5.08 16.03
N VAL A 157 -8.28 -5.10 16.18
CA VAL A 157 -7.43 -3.90 16.24
C VAL A 157 -7.49 -3.13 14.92
N ALA A 158 -7.81 -1.83 15.02
CA ALA A 158 -7.90 -0.92 13.89
C ALA A 158 -6.78 0.16 13.86
N LEU A 159 -5.93 0.22 14.90
CA LEU A 159 -4.93 1.28 15.07
C LEU A 159 -5.60 2.67 15.00
N SER A 160 -5.01 3.61 14.26
CA SER A 160 -5.58 4.91 13.93
C SER A 160 -6.64 4.84 12.82
N ALA A 161 -6.75 3.71 12.10
CA ALA A 161 -7.68 3.56 11.00
C ALA A 161 -9.09 3.26 11.48
N SER A 162 -10.10 3.57 10.65
CA SER A 162 -11.51 3.30 10.97
C SER A 162 -11.89 1.81 10.88
N HIS A 163 -11.10 1.00 10.17
CA HIS A 163 -11.38 -0.42 9.96
C HIS A 163 -10.13 -1.27 10.15
N ALA A 164 -10.30 -2.44 10.76
CA ALA A 164 -9.17 -3.34 11.01
C ALA A 164 -8.56 -3.96 9.74
N THR A 165 -9.31 -4.06 8.63
CA THR A 165 -8.74 -4.44 7.32
C THR A 165 -7.69 -3.43 6.87
N THR A 166 -8.03 -2.15 6.97
CA THR A 166 -7.14 -1.02 6.72
C THR A 166 -5.91 -1.10 7.62
N ALA A 167 -6.09 -1.38 8.92
CA ALA A 167 -4.99 -1.57 9.88
C ALA A 167 -4.01 -2.68 9.46
N GLY A 168 -4.54 -3.84 9.03
CA GLY A 168 -3.72 -4.95 8.54
C GLY A 168 -2.85 -4.55 7.35
N TYR A 169 -3.39 -3.78 6.40
CA TYR A 169 -2.64 -3.33 5.22
C TYR A 169 -1.62 -2.23 5.53
N ILE A 170 -1.94 -1.29 6.43
CA ILE A 170 -0.97 -0.26 6.84
C ILE A 170 0.18 -0.82 7.67
N ILE A 171 0.02 -1.97 8.33
CA ILE A 171 1.14 -2.68 8.97
C ILE A 171 1.94 -3.44 7.93
N LEU A 172 1.27 -4.16 7.00
CA LEU A 172 1.90 -5.01 5.99
C LEU A 172 3.01 -4.30 5.20
N PHE A 173 2.71 -3.17 4.54
CA PHE A 173 3.66 -2.54 3.63
C PHE A 173 4.91 -1.98 4.33
N PRO A 174 4.80 -1.17 5.41
CA PRO A 174 5.95 -0.75 6.20
C PRO A 174 6.75 -1.89 6.82
N SER A 175 6.11 -3.03 7.12
CA SER A 175 6.80 -4.21 7.68
C SER A 175 7.67 -4.91 6.63
N LEU A 176 7.20 -4.98 5.39
CA LEU A 176 8.00 -5.44 4.26
C LEU A 176 9.12 -4.45 3.93
N LEU A 177 8.88 -3.14 4.03
CA LEU A 177 9.94 -2.13 3.93
C LEU A 177 11.05 -2.38 4.94
N ALA A 178 10.71 -2.46 6.23
CA ALA A 178 11.68 -2.71 7.30
C ALA A 178 12.48 -4.00 7.03
N SER A 179 11.79 -5.07 6.61
CA SER A 179 12.40 -6.34 6.24
C SER A 179 13.45 -6.19 5.14
N ILE A 180 13.11 -5.48 4.05
CA ILE A 180 14.03 -5.23 2.93
C ILE A 180 15.23 -4.39 3.39
N LEU A 181 14.98 -3.29 4.11
CA LEU A 181 16.04 -2.39 4.57
C LEU A 181 17.01 -3.08 5.54
N ILE A 182 16.53 -3.96 6.41
CA ILE A 182 17.37 -4.75 7.31
C ILE A 182 18.27 -5.70 6.50
N LEU A 183 17.73 -6.42 5.52
CA LEU A 183 18.49 -7.38 4.70
C LEU A 183 19.61 -6.70 3.90
N LYS A 184 19.32 -5.51 3.35
CA LYS A 184 20.26 -4.70 2.55
C LYS A 184 21.23 -3.86 3.39
N SER A 185 21.00 -3.73 4.69
CA SER A 185 21.90 -3.01 5.59
C SER A 185 23.19 -3.78 5.92
N ASP A 186 24.23 -3.04 6.26
CA ASP A 186 25.51 -3.60 6.73
C ASP A 186 25.52 -3.95 8.23
N PHE A 187 24.35 -4.05 8.88
CA PHE A 187 24.29 -4.33 10.31
C PHE A 187 24.77 -5.75 10.64
N ARG A 188 25.70 -5.84 11.62
CA ARG A 188 26.25 -7.12 12.12
C ARG A 188 25.18 -8.11 12.56
N HIS A 189 24.11 -7.62 13.19
CA HIS A 189 23.02 -8.43 13.73
C HIS A 189 21.75 -8.41 12.85
N LYS A 190 21.90 -8.24 11.52
CA LYS A 190 20.76 -8.15 10.60
C LYS A 190 19.79 -9.34 10.70
N THR A 191 20.28 -10.56 10.93
CA THR A 191 19.43 -11.74 11.13
C THR A 191 18.52 -11.57 12.35
N THR A 192 19.07 -11.13 13.47
CA THR A 192 18.31 -10.89 14.71
C THR A 192 17.30 -9.76 14.52
N LEU A 193 17.71 -8.65 13.88
CA LEU A 193 16.81 -7.53 13.60
C LEU A 193 15.66 -7.96 12.68
N TYR A 194 15.95 -8.75 11.64
CA TYR A 194 14.93 -9.27 10.74
C TYR A 194 13.93 -10.14 11.50
N THR A 195 14.42 -11.03 12.35
CA THR A 195 13.59 -11.89 13.20
C THR A 195 12.70 -11.08 14.14
N ILE A 196 13.26 -10.08 14.83
CA ILE A 196 12.50 -9.19 15.71
C ILE A 196 11.42 -8.46 14.92
N ASN A 197 11.78 -7.88 13.77
CA ASN A 197 10.83 -7.22 12.88
C ASN A 197 9.70 -8.16 12.49
N PHE A 198 10.03 -9.36 12.01
CA PHE A 198 9.05 -10.37 11.63
C PHE A 198 8.09 -10.72 12.78
N MET A 199 8.59 -10.84 14.02
CA MET A 199 7.75 -11.13 15.20
C MET A 199 6.82 -9.97 15.53
N LEU A 200 7.36 -8.75 15.62
CA LEU A 200 6.58 -7.56 15.95
C LEU A 200 5.47 -7.33 14.92
N SER A 201 5.82 -7.42 13.63
CA SER A 201 4.86 -7.27 12.53
C SER A 201 3.83 -8.41 12.51
N LEU A 202 4.23 -9.66 12.71
CA LEU A 202 3.30 -10.80 12.71
C LEU A 202 2.29 -10.69 13.86
N CYS A 203 2.75 -10.39 15.08
CA CYS A 203 1.88 -10.16 16.22
C CYS A 203 0.91 -9.00 15.97
N ALA A 204 1.40 -7.87 15.46
CA ALA A 204 0.58 -6.70 15.17
C ALA A 204 -0.47 -6.99 14.07
N VAL A 205 -0.11 -7.74 13.01
CA VAL A 205 -1.04 -8.11 11.94
C VAL A 205 -2.10 -9.09 12.43
N ILE A 206 -1.75 -10.08 13.26
CA ILE A 206 -2.71 -11.08 13.70
C ILE A 206 -3.83 -10.49 14.55
N VAL A 207 -3.53 -9.55 15.46
CA VAL A 207 -4.56 -8.89 16.27
C VAL A 207 -5.52 -8.00 15.46
N THR A 208 -5.21 -7.71 14.19
CA THR A 208 -6.17 -7.07 13.27
C THR A 208 -7.19 -8.05 12.68
N GLU A 209 -7.00 -9.35 12.87
CA GLU A 209 -7.77 -10.45 12.25
C GLU A 209 -7.95 -10.34 10.72
N THR A 210 -7.08 -9.59 10.04
CA THR A 210 -7.18 -9.36 8.60
C THR A 210 -6.58 -10.53 7.86
N ARG A 211 -7.42 -11.52 7.52
CA ARG A 211 -7.03 -12.79 6.88
C ARG A 211 -6.03 -12.61 5.73
N ALA A 212 -6.29 -11.66 4.84
CA ALA A 212 -5.39 -11.37 3.72
C ALA A 212 -4.00 -10.93 4.22
N ALA A 213 -3.91 -9.97 5.14
CA ALA A 213 -2.64 -9.51 5.70
C ALA A 213 -1.92 -10.61 6.50
N ILE A 214 -2.65 -11.41 7.29
CA ILE A 214 -2.10 -12.53 8.09
C ILE A 214 -1.43 -13.58 7.20
N LEU A 215 -1.94 -13.81 5.99
CA LEU A 215 -1.34 -14.75 5.03
C LEU A 215 -0.25 -14.11 4.17
N VAL A 216 -0.53 -12.91 3.62
CA VAL A 216 0.34 -12.21 2.67
C VAL A 216 1.64 -11.77 3.35
N PHE A 217 1.59 -11.22 4.57
CA PHE A 217 2.80 -10.77 5.26
C PHE A 217 3.85 -11.88 5.41
N PRO A 218 3.57 -13.01 6.07
CA PRO A 218 4.56 -14.06 6.26
C PRO A 218 4.99 -14.72 4.95
N PHE A 219 4.08 -14.87 3.98
CA PHE A 219 4.43 -15.39 2.67
C PHE A 219 5.50 -14.51 1.98
N PHE A 220 5.28 -13.19 1.92
CA PHE A 220 6.25 -12.29 1.28
C PHE A 220 7.51 -12.06 2.12
N ALA A 221 7.42 -12.12 3.45
CA ALA A 221 8.61 -12.10 4.31
C ALA A 221 9.50 -13.33 4.06
N LEU A 222 8.92 -14.53 3.97
CA LEU A 222 9.66 -15.74 3.59
C LEU A 222 10.24 -15.64 2.18
N LEU A 223 9.44 -15.16 1.21
CA LEU A 223 9.90 -14.99 -0.16
C LEU A 223 11.08 -14.01 -0.24
N LEU A 224 11.10 -12.95 0.58
CA LEU A 224 12.24 -12.03 0.69
C LEU A 224 13.53 -12.75 1.11
N ILE A 225 13.45 -13.68 2.06
CA ILE A 225 14.63 -14.42 2.53
C ILE A 225 15.10 -15.42 1.48
N VAL A 226 14.17 -16.12 0.82
CA VAL A 226 14.49 -17.02 -0.29
C VAL A 226 15.22 -16.25 -1.40
N MET A 227 14.67 -15.11 -1.78
CA MET A 227 15.24 -14.24 -2.79
C MET A 227 16.61 -13.69 -2.35
N ASP A 228 16.75 -13.21 -1.11
CA ASP A 228 18.02 -12.71 -0.57
C ASP A 228 19.10 -13.82 -0.51
N SER A 229 18.70 -15.03 -0.10
CA SER A 229 19.59 -16.20 -0.04
C SER A 229 20.08 -16.59 -1.43
N TYR A 230 19.19 -16.54 -2.43
CA TYR A 230 19.51 -16.83 -3.83
C TYR A 230 20.47 -15.79 -4.42
N ILE A 231 20.17 -14.49 -4.25
CA ILE A 231 20.99 -13.39 -4.75
C ILE A 231 22.39 -13.41 -4.11
N ASN A 232 22.46 -13.59 -2.79
CA ASN A 232 23.70 -13.56 -2.04
C ASN A 232 24.44 -14.91 -2.01
N LYS A 233 23.88 -15.97 -2.62
CA LYS A 233 24.38 -17.36 -2.59
C LYS A 233 24.73 -17.85 -1.18
N ARG A 234 23.97 -17.42 -0.17
CA ARG A 234 24.20 -17.72 1.25
C ARG A 234 22.89 -18.10 1.92
N ILE A 235 22.80 -19.34 2.41
CA ILE A 235 21.62 -19.84 3.11
C ILE A 235 21.83 -19.70 4.62
N ASN A 236 20.99 -18.88 5.27
CA ASN A 236 20.99 -18.75 6.72
C ASN A 236 19.95 -19.69 7.34
N TYR A 237 20.29 -20.98 7.49
CA TYR A 237 19.39 -22.01 8.03
C TYR A 237 18.79 -21.66 9.40
N LYS A 238 19.50 -20.87 10.23
CA LYS A 238 18.99 -20.39 11.53
C LYS A 238 17.77 -19.47 11.36
N LEU A 239 17.79 -18.60 10.34
CA LEU A 239 16.69 -17.70 10.02
C LEU A 239 15.46 -18.46 9.52
N TYR A 240 15.66 -19.44 8.63
CA TYR A 240 14.59 -20.31 8.14
C TYR A 240 13.94 -21.12 9.27
N CYS A 241 14.76 -21.75 10.12
CA CYS A 241 14.28 -22.53 11.25
C CYS A 241 13.48 -21.66 12.22
N PHE A 242 13.96 -20.47 12.54
CA PHE A 242 13.25 -19.56 13.44
C PHE A 242 11.89 -19.12 12.87
N ILE A 243 11.83 -18.75 11.59
CA ILE A 243 10.56 -18.33 10.98
C ILE A 243 9.59 -19.50 10.90
N ALA A 244 10.06 -20.72 10.61
CA ALA A 244 9.22 -21.91 10.67
C ALA A 244 8.64 -22.11 12.08
N ILE A 245 9.46 -22.00 13.13
CA ILE A 245 9.00 -22.09 14.53
C ILE A 245 7.99 -20.98 14.84
N ALA A 246 8.25 -19.75 14.39
CA ALA A 246 7.35 -18.63 14.64
C ALA A 246 6.01 -18.76 13.90
N LEU A 247 6.01 -19.30 12.68
CA LEU A 247 4.79 -19.60 11.95
C LEU A 247 4.01 -20.71 12.63
N LEU A 248 4.69 -21.76 13.09
CA LEU A 248 4.06 -22.83 13.88
C LEU A 248 3.47 -22.29 15.19
N ALA A 249 4.20 -21.41 15.88
CA ALA A 249 3.73 -20.75 17.09
C ALA A 249 2.51 -19.86 16.79
N GLY A 250 2.53 -19.08 15.70
CA GLY A 250 1.38 -18.30 15.26
C GLY A 250 0.17 -19.17 14.92
N VAL A 251 0.36 -20.26 14.17
CA VAL A 251 -0.72 -21.21 13.85
C VAL A 251 -1.29 -21.83 15.12
N PHE A 252 -0.45 -22.17 16.09
CA PHE A 252 -0.89 -22.76 17.36
C PHE A 252 -1.61 -21.75 18.26
N SER A 253 -1.07 -20.54 18.40
CA SER A 253 -1.64 -19.46 19.21
C SER A 253 -3.01 -19.00 18.70
N PHE A 254 -3.27 -19.12 17.39
CA PHE A 254 -4.51 -18.68 16.77
C PHE A 254 -5.31 -19.85 16.15
N LYS A 255 -5.08 -21.08 16.62
CA LYS A 255 -5.65 -22.30 16.04
C LYS A 255 -7.18 -22.28 15.98
N ASP A 256 -7.84 -21.79 17.04
CA ASP A 256 -9.30 -21.87 17.18
C ASP A 256 -9.97 -20.86 16.24
N THR A 257 -9.38 -19.66 16.11
CA THR A 257 -9.74 -18.67 15.11
C THR A 257 -9.53 -19.24 13.70
N LEU A 258 -8.38 -19.84 13.39
CA LEU A 258 -8.08 -20.39 12.06
C LEU A 258 -9.03 -21.55 11.67
N LEU A 259 -9.30 -22.49 12.58
CA LEU A 259 -10.20 -23.62 12.36
C LEU A 259 -11.63 -23.17 12.12
N THR A 260 -12.13 -22.23 12.92
CA THR A 260 -13.47 -21.65 12.73
C THR A 260 -13.58 -21.02 11.34
N ARG A 261 -12.57 -20.26 10.92
CA ARG A 261 -12.55 -19.61 9.61
C ARG A 261 -12.44 -20.59 8.44
N MET A 262 -11.75 -21.72 8.61
CA MET A 262 -11.67 -22.77 7.59
C MET A 262 -13.00 -23.51 7.45
N ASN A 263 -13.69 -23.77 8.57
CA ASN A 263 -15.02 -24.35 8.56
C ASN A 263 -16.07 -23.40 7.95
N ASP A 264 -15.98 -22.09 8.28
CA ASP A 264 -16.80 -21.06 7.66
C ASP A 264 -16.57 -21.01 6.14
N LEU A 265 -15.31 -21.06 5.69
CA LEU A 265 -14.98 -21.07 4.25
C LEU A 265 -15.59 -22.27 3.52
N ASN A 266 -15.47 -23.47 4.08
CA ASN A 266 -16.06 -24.68 3.49
C ASN A 266 -17.59 -24.59 3.44
N ARG A 267 -18.21 -24.10 4.52
CA ARG A 267 -19.66 -23.88 4.57
C ARG A 267 -20.10 -22.81 3.56
N ASP A 268 -19.34 -21.73 3.42
CA ASP A 268 -19.61 -20.65 2.46
C ASP A 268 -19.55 -21.15 1.01
N LEU A 269 -18.57 -21.99 0.67
CA LEU A 269 -18.42 -22.58 -0.67
C LEU A 269 -19.58 -23.54 -1.00
N VAL A 270 -19.99 -24.36 -0.04
CA VAL A 270 -21.16 -25.25 -0.20
C VAL A 270 -22.45 -24.43 -0.30
N ASN A 271 -22.60 -23.36 0.47
CA ASN A 271 -23.78 -22.50 0.40
C ASN A 271 -23.85 -21.71 -0.93
N TYR A 272 -22.70 -21.30 -1.47
CA TYR A 272 -22.62 -20.65 -2.78
C TYR A 272 -23.09 -21.58 -3.91
N SER A 273 -22.76 -22.88 -3.84
CA SER A 273 -23.26 -23.86 -4.82
C SER A 273 -24.77 -24.14 -4.70
N HIS A 274 -25.42 -23.66 -3.64
CA HIS A 274 -26.87 -23.72 -3.42
C HIS A 274 -27.54 -22.33 -3.54
N ASP A 275 -26.98 -21.43 -4.36
CA ASP A 275 -27.49 -20.08 -4.64
C ASP A 275 -27.61 -19.13 -3.43
N ASN A 276 -26.98 -19.46 -2.30
CA ASN A 276 -26.92 -18.57 -1.14
C ASN A 276 -25.60 -17.80 -1.08
N THR A 277 -25.63 -16.53 -1.53
CA THR A 277 -24.47 -15.64 -1.53
C THR A 277 -24.36 -14.76 -0.28
N ARG A 278 -25.25 -14.90 0.71
CA ARG A 278 -25.21 -14.12 1.96
C ARG A 278 -24.18 -14.68 2.95
N THR A 279 -23.01 -15.00 2.43
CA THR A 279 -21.86 -15.57 3.15
C THR A 279 -20.62 -14.71 2.88
N SER A 280 -19.54 -14.88 3.66
CA SER A 280 -18.37 -13.98 3.51
C SER A 280 -17.68 -14.14 2.16
N VAL A 281 -17.61 -15.37 1.64
CA VAL A 281 -17.04 -15.65 0.31
C VAL A 281 -18.08 -15.48 -0.80
N GLY A 282 -19.33 -15.92 -0.57
CA GLY A 282 -20.41 -15.76 -1.54
C GLY A 282 -20.68 -14.29 -1.85
N ALA A 283 -20.61 -13.40 -0.87
CA ALA A 283 -20.78 -11.96 -1.07
C ALA A 283 -19.67 -11.38 -1.95
N ARG A 284 -18.41 -11.83 -1.80
CA ARG A 284 -17.30 -11.37 -2.65
C ARG A 284 -17.46 -11.81 -4.09
N LEU A 285 -17.84 -13.06 -4.32
CA LEU A 285 -18.12 -13.55 -5.67
C LEU A 285 -19.31 -12.81 -6.30
N ALA A 286 -20.38 -12.58 -5.53
CA ALA A 286 -21.51 -11.78 -5.97
C ALA A 286 -21.09 -10.33 -6.30
N MET A 287 -20.25 -9.70 -5.47
CA MET A 287 -19.71 -8.35 -5.74
C MET A 287 -18.88 -8.30 -7.02
N TYR A 288 -18.10 -9.35 -7.32
CA TYR A 288 -17.32 -9.42 -8.55
C TYR A 288 -18.22 -9.50 -9.77
N GLU A 289 -19.21 -10.39 -9.71
CA GLU A 289 -20.16 -10.58 -10.80
C GLU A 289 -21.02 -9.34 -11.03
N VAL A 290 -21.55 -8.75 -9.97
CA VAL A 290 -22.33 -7.51 -10.01
C VAL A 290 -21.48 -6.36 -10.56
N GLY A 291 -20.23 -6.21 -10.12
CA GLY A 291 -19.33 -5.18 -10.63
C GLY A 291 -19.03 -5.31 -12.13
N LEU A 292 -18.89 -6.56 -12.62
CA LEU A 292 -18.68 -6.86 -14.05
C LEU A 292 -19.96 -6.72 -14.89
N LYS A 293 -21.14 -6.89 -14.31
CA LYS A 293 -22.42 -6.77 -15.03
C LYS A 293 -22.99 -5.34 -15.03
N THR A 294 -22.66 -4.53 -14.01
CA THR A 294 -23.27 -3.20 -13.80
C THR A 294 -22.37 -2.03 -14.21
N TYR A 295 -21.14 -2.27 -14.67
CA TYR A 295 -20.21 -1.20 -15.00
C TYR A 295 -20.71 -0.30 -16.15
N SER A 296 -20.16 0.91 -16.18
CA SER A 296 -20.31 1.84 -17.29
C SER A 296 -18.94 2.02 -17.96
N PRO A 297 -18.80 1.94 -19.30
CA PRO A 297 -17.50 2.02 -19.96
C PRO A 297 -16.67 3.27 -19.60
N ILE A 298 -17.33 4.42 -19.42
CA ILE A 298 -16.70 5.72 -19.10
C ILE A 298 -16.78 6.04 -17.59
N GLY A 299 -17.44 5.18 -16.81
CA GLY A 299 -17.77 5.41 -15.41
C GLY A 299 -19.20 5.91 -15.19
N GLN A 300 -19.58 5.97 -13.91
CA GLN A 300 -20.91 6.34 -13.44
C GLN A 300 -20.86 6.81 -11.97
N SER A 301 -21.95 7.42 -11.51
CA SER A 301 -22.14 7.77 -10.10
C SER A 301 -22.41 6.53 -9.24
N LEU A 302 -22.18 6.64 -7.94
CA LEU A 302 -22.49 5.59 -6.97
C LEU A 302 -23.99 5.33 -6.86
N GLU A 303 -24.83 6.36 -7.05
CA GLU A 303 -26.28 6.25 -7.11
C GLU A 303 -26.72 5.39 -8.29
N LYS A 304 -26.20 5.68 -9.49
CA LYS A 304 -26.50 4.91 -10.70
C LYS A 304 -25.94 3.49 -10.62
N ARG A 305 -24.78 3.32 -9.97
CA ARG A 305 -24.26 1.99 -9.65
C ARG A 305 -25.26 1.26 -8.75
N ALA A 306 -25.69 1.86 -7.65
CA ALA A 306 -26.64 1.26 -6.70
C ALA A 306 -27.95 0.85 -7.39
N GLU A 307 -28.54 1.72 -8.18
CA GLU A 307 -29.75 1.45 -8.97
C GLU A 307 -29.58 0.20 -9.86
N LYS A 308 -28.50 0.14 -10.64
CA LYS A 308 -28.19 -1.04 -11.48
C LYS A 308 -27.97 -2.31 -10.67
N ILE A 309 -27.38 -2.20 -9.47
CA ILE A 309 -27.18 -3.36 -8.59
C ILE A 309 -28.52 -3.87 -8.08
N HIS A 310 -29.43 -2.98 -7.67
CA HIS A 310 -30.78 -3.34 -7.26
C HIS A 310 -31.57 -3.97 -8.41
N GLU A 311 -31.57 -3.36 -9.60
CA GLU A 311 -32.24 -3.94 -10.78
C GLU A 311 -31.69 -5.32 -11.18
N LEU A 312 -30.38 -5.54 -10.99
CA LEU A 312 -29.76 -6.83 -11.28
C LEU A 312 -30.12 -7.88 -10.23
N GLU A 313 -30.25 -7.49 -8.97
CA GLU A 313 -30.68 -8.39 -7.89
C GLU A 313 -32.14 -8.82 -8.06
N GLU A 314 -33.02 -7.92 -8.49
CA GLU A 314 -34.41 -8.29 -8.83
C GLU A 314 -34.48 -9.35 -9.94
N LYS A 315 -33.54 -9.32 -10.90
CA LYS A 315 -33.43 -10.30 -11.99
C LYS A 315 -32.71 -11.58 -11.56
N GLU A 316 -31.73 -11.47 -10.69
CA GLU A 316 -30.89 -12.57 -10.20
C GLU A 316 -30.77 -12.52 -8.65
N PRO A 317 -31.79 -13.02 -7.91
CA PRO A 317 -31.82 -12.93 -6.43
C PRO A 317 -30.62 -13.60 -5.74
N ARG A 318 -29.96 -14.53 -6.43
CA ARG A 318 -28.70 -15.14 -6.00
C ARG A 318 -27.60 -14.10 -5.77
N LEU A 319 -27.66 -12.90 -6.33
CA LEU A 319 -26.64 -11.84 -6.17
C LEU A 319 -26.88 -10.92 -4.97
N SER A 320 -27.92 -11.19 -4.16
CA SER A 320 -28.29 -10.40 -2.98
C SER A 320 -27.18 -10.23 -1.93
N GLY A 321 -26.17 -11.11 -1.91
CA GLY A 321 -24.97 -10.96 -1.09
C GLY A 321 -24.15 -9.69 -1.34
N ALA A 322 -24.31 -9.04 -2.50
CA ALA A 322 -23.62 -7.79 -2.82
C ALA A 322 -24.32 -6.53 -2.26
N LEU A 323 -25.62 -6.61 -1.95
CA LEU A 323 -26.43 -5.46 -1.51
C LEU A 323 -25.87 -4.71 -0.29
N PRO A 324 -25.35 -5.39 0.76
CA PRO A 324 -24.78 -4.71 1.92
C PRO A 324 -23.54 -3.84 1.60
N PHE A 325 -22.93 -4.02 0.42
CA PHE A 325 -21.68 -3.37 0.03
C PHE A 325 -21.86 -2.27 -1.03
N VAL A 326 -23.09 -2.04 -1.48
CA VAL A 326 -23.43 -0.99 -2.46
C VAL A 326 -22.98 0.40 -1.98
N ASP A 327 -23.11 0.64 -0.67
CA ASP A 327 -22.80 1.91 -0.02
C ASP A 327 -21.31 2.13 0.24
N SER A 328 -20.49 1.09 0.05
CA SER A 328 -19.05 1.11 0.32
C SER A 328 -18.23 0.86 -0.94
N HIS A 329 -17.84 -0.38 -1.18
CA HIS A 329 -16.90 -0.79 -2.22
C HIS A 329 -17.04 -2.29 -2.54
N LEU A 330 -16.61 -2.72 -3.72
CA LEU A 330 -16.78 -4.11 -4.19
C LEU A 330 -15.62 -5.08 -3.82
N HIS A 331 -14.87 -4.81 -2.75
CA HIS A 331 -13.82 -5.71 -2.21
C HIS A 331 -12.82 -6.26 -3.26
N ASN A 332 -12.52 -5.46 -4.29
CA ASN A 332 -11.44 -5.64 -5.26
C ASN A 332 -11.18 -4.30 -5.94
N ASP A 333 -9.93 -3.84 -5.96
CA ASP A 333 -9.57 -2.52 -6.51
C ASP A 333 -9.99 -2.37 -7.97
N LEU A 334 -9.77 -3.39 -8.79
CA LEU A 334 -10.04 -3.33 -10.23
C LEU A 334 -11.53 -3.38 -10.53
N ILE A 335 -12.28 -4.26 -9.85
CA ILE A 335 -13.74 -4.35 -10.02
C ILE A 335 -14.43 -3.10 -9.50
N ASP A 336 -14.04 -2.59 -8.33
CA ASP A 336 -14.62 -1.36 -7.80
C ASP A 336 -14.30 -0.17 -8.71
N THR A 337 -13.05 -0.07 -9.19
CA THR A 337 -12.65 0.93 -10.19
C THR A 337 -13.44 0.80 -11.49
N LEU A 338 -13.64 -0.41 -12.01
CA LEU A 338 -14.42 -0.64 -13.22
C LEU A 338 -15.88 -0.21 -13.03
N SER A 339 -16.49 -0.59 -11.91
CA SER A 339 -17.89 -0.29 -11.60
C SER A 339 -18.18 1.20 -11.44
N THR A 340 -17.17 2.00 -11.09
CA THR A 340 -17.31 3.44 -10.81
C THR A 340 -16.67 4.32 -11.87
N ARG A 341 -15.38 4.10 -12.17
CA ARG A 341 -14.53 4.92 -13.05
C ARG A 341 -14.36 4.32 -14.45
N GLY A 342 -14.98 3.17 -14.71
CA GLY A 342 -14.98 2.52 -16.01
C GLY A 342 -13.61 2.00 -16.46
N ILE A 343 -13.53 1.71 -17.76
CA ILE A 343 -12.32 1.21 -18.41
C ILE A 343 -11.13 2.19 -18.26
N PRO A 344 -11.31 3.53 -18.39
CA PRO A 344 -10.22 4.49 -18.18
C PRO A 344 -9.60 4.39 -16.79
N GLY A 345 -10.42 4.26 -15.74
CA GLY A 345 -9.93 4.10 -14.37
C GLY A 345 -9.06 2.86 -14.22
N VAL A 346 -9.53 1.71 -14.72
CA VAL A 346 -8.78 0.44 -14.65
C VAL A 346 -7.47 0.52 -15.43
N ALA A 347 -7.51 1.05 -16.65
CA ALA A 347 -6.34 1.19 -17.50
C ALA A 347 -5.26 2.07 -16.83
N LEU A 348 -5.67 3.17 -16.17
CA LEU A 348 -4.74 4.06 -15.47
C LEU A 348 -4.18 3.44 -14.19
N THR A 349 -4.96 2.65 -13.45
CA THR A 349 -4.46 1.90 -12.30
C THR A 349 -3.40 0.87 -12.74
N ILE A 350 -3.67 0.12 -13.80
CA ILE A 350 -2.71 -0.83 -14.38
C ILE A 350 -1.47 -0.09 -14.89
N LEU A 351 -1.64 1.05 -15.55
CA LEU A 351 -0.53 1.88 -16.03
C LEU A 351 0.36 2.38 -14.88
N ALA A 352 -0.23 2.83 -13.78
CA ALA A 352 0.51 3.28 -12.60
C ALA A 352 1.36 2.17 -11.98
N PHE A 353 0.79 0.97 -11.79
CA PHE A 353 1.54 -0.17 -11.28
C PHE A 353 2.61 -0.65 -12.27
N SER A 354 2.29 -0.66 -13.57
CA SER A 354 3.24 -1.00 -14.63
C SER A 354 4.40 -0.01 -14.69
N ALA A 355 4.16 1.28 -14.46
CA ALA A 355 5.20 2.30 -14.43
C ALA A 355 6.22 2.06 -13.31
N ILE A 356 5.73 1.73 -12.10
CA ILE A 356 6.61 1.41 -10.96
C ILE A 356 7.35 0.09 -11.21
N PHE A 357 6.69 -0.90 -11.80
CA PHE A 357 7.32 -2.15 -12.21
C PHE A 357 8.45 -1.94 -13.25
N ILE A 358 8.21 -1.13 -14.28
CA ILE A 358 9.20 -0.78 -15.29
C ILE A 358 10.38 -0.04 -14.65
N TYR A 359 10.13 0.89 -13.72
CA TYR A 359 11.18 1.58 -12.98
C TYR A 359 12.02 0.62 -12.13
N ALA A 360 11.37 -0.32 -11.43
CA ALA A 360 12.05 -1.33 -10.63
C ALA A 360 13.03 -2.17 -11.47
N LEU A 361 12.61 -2.58 -12.68
CA LEU A 361 13.43 -3.40 -13.58
C LEU A 361 14.50 -2.61 -14.34
N ARG A 362 14.15 -1.45 -14.89
CA ARG A 362 15.03 -0.71 -15.83
C ARG A 362 15.96 0.27 -15.13
N THR A 363 15.50 0.92 -14.07
CA THR A 363 16.21 2.04 -13.42
C THR A 363 16.84 1.61 -12.11
N ALA A 364 16.02 1.10 -11.17
CA ALA A 364 16.54 0.69 -9.87
C ALA A 364 17.34 -0.62 -9.94
N LYS A 365 16.91 -1.57 -10.78
CA LYS A 365 17.51 -2.92 -10.94
C LYS A 365 17.60 -3.70 -9.62
N GLU A 366 16.69 -3.42 -8.69
CA GLU A 366 16.65 -4.03 -7.36
C GLU A 366 15.39 -4.90 -7.25
N PRO A 367 15.52 -6.24 -7.21
CA PRO A 367 14.38 -7.17 -7.23
C PRO A 367 13.51 -7.07 -5.97
N TYR A 368 14.04 -6.49 -4.88
CA TYR A 368 13.29 -6.26 -3.63
C TYR A 368 12.08 -5.31 -3.81
N ILE A 369 12.14 -4.38 -4.77
CA ILE A 369 10.99 -3.52 -5.10
C ILE A 369 9.84 -4.35 -5.66
N LEU A 370 10.13 -5.44 -6.39
CA LEU A 370 9.12 -6.31 -6.98
C LEU A 370 8.31 -7.04 -5.91
N ILE A 371 8.94 -7.42 -4.79
CA ILE A 371 8.22 -8.07 -3.67
C ILE A 371 7.12 -7.16 -3.13
N LEU A 372 7.41 -5.87 -2.97
CA LEU A 372 6.44 -4.89 -2.52
C LEU A 372 5.32 -4.66 -3.55
N LEU A 373 5.64 -4.70 -4.84
CA LEU A 373 4.65 -4.59 -5.92
C LEU A 373 3.76 -5.84 -6.02
N PHE A 374 4.34 -7.03 -5.90
CA PHE A 374 3.57 -8.27 -5.93
C PHE A 374 2.66 -8.40 -4.71
N SER A 375 3.12 -7.99 -3.52
CA SER A 375 2.25 -7.98 -2.34
C SER A 375 1.09 -7.00 -2.49
N LEU A 376 1.34 -5.83 -3.10
CA LEU A 376 0.30 -4.87 -3.48
C LEU A 376 -0.73 -5.48 -4.43
N LEU A 377 -0.29 -6.19 -5.48
CA LEU A 377 -1.18 -6.86 -6.42
C LEU A 377 -2.04 -7.94 -5.76
N VAL A 378 -1.44 -8.81 -4.94
CA VAL A 378 -2.15 -9.88 -4.25
C VAL A 378 -3.23 -9.31 -3.32
N VAL A 379 -2.91 -8.26 -2.57
CA VAL A 379 -3.88 -7.62 -1.67
C VAL A 379 -4.93 -6.84 -2.47
N GLY A 380 -4.57 -6.15 -3.55
CA GLY A 380 -5.50 -5.30 -4.33
C GLY A 380 -6.48 -6.11 -5.17
N LEU A 381 -6.13 -7.36 -5.49
CA LEU A 381 -7.06 -8.32 -6.07
C LEU A 381 -7.99 -8.94 -5.02
N SER A 382 -7.57 -9.01 -3.76
CA SER A 382 -8.39 -9.59 -2.68
C SER A 382 -9.28 -8.56 -1.97
N ASP A 383 -8.93 -7.28 -2.00
CA ASP A 383 -9.60 -6.21 -1.28
C ASP A 383 -9.25 -4.84 -1.90
N VAL A 384 -9.82 -3.77 -1.37
CA VAL A 384 -9.67 -2.41 -1.93
C VAL A 384 -8.59 -1.64 -1.20
N ILE A 385 -7.41 -1.49 -1.82
CA ILE A 385 -6.27 -0.75 -1.26
C ILE A 385 -6.36 0.72 -1.61
N LEU A 386 -6.90 1.05 -2.78
CA LEU A 386 -6.97 2.41 -3.30
C LEU A 386 -8.22 3.18 -2.86
N PHE A 387 -8.98 2.66 -1.90
CA PHE A 387 -10.21 3.27 -1.41
C PHE A 387 -10.02 4.11 -0.15
N SER A 388 -9.36 3.59 0.89
CA SER A 388 -9.22 4.29 2.16
C SER A 388 -7.88 5.02 2.27
N LYS A 389 -7.90 6.36 2.36
CA LYS A 389 -6.75 7.28 2.54
C LYS A 389 -5.49 6.71 3.25
N PRO A 390 -5.56 6.08 4.44
CA PRO A 390 -4.39 5.49 5.11
C PRO A 390 -3.59 4.48 4.28
N VAL A 391 -4.26 3.62 3.49
CA VAL A 391 -3.58 2.52 2.78
C VAL A 391 -2.77 3.02 1.57
N PRO A 392 -3.30 3.87 0.68
CA PRO A 392 -2.51 4.51 -0.37
C PRO A 392 -1.34 5.30 0.21
N THR A 393 -1.55 6.04 1.31
CA THR A 393 -0.45 6.73 2.02
C THR A 393 0.65 5.73 2.42
N ALA A 394 0.29 4.61 3.05
CA ALA A 394 1.24 3.57 3.43
C ALA A 394 2.00 3.00 2.23
N VAL A 395 1.29 2.66 1.15
CA VAL A 395 1.85 2.09 -0.09
C VAL A 395 2.82 3.06 -0.74
N PHE A 396 2.38 4.29 -1.04
CA PHE A 396 3.20 5.25 -1.76
C PHE A 396 4.42 5.69 -0.96
N VAL A 397 4.27 6.00 0.34
CA VAL A 397 5.41 6.34 1.20
C VAL A 397 6.42 5.21 1.26
N THR A 398 5.95 3.97 1.36
CA THR A 398 6.81 2.79 1.42
C THR A 398 7.61 2.60 0.12
N ILE A 399 6.95 2.72 -1.05
CA ILE A 399 7.64 2.63 -2.34
C ILE A 399 8.63 3.80 -2.52
N ILE A 400 8.23 5.03 -2.17
CA ILE A 400 9.09 6.23 -2.25
C ILE A 400 10.36 6.03 -1.42
N LEU A 401 10.22 5.65 -0.14
CA LEU A 401 11.35 5.47 0.77
C LEU A 401 12.25 4.30 0.35
N LEU A 402 11.69 3.21 -0.17
CA LEU A 402 12.46 2.09 -0.68
C LEU A 402 13.30 2.49 -1.90
N CYS A 403 12.69 3.15 -2.88
CA CYS A 403 13.38 3.67 -4.05
C CYS A 403 14.45 4.69 -3.65
N ALA A 404 14.16 5.57 -2.68
CA ALA A 404 15.10 6.56 -2.18
C ALA A 404 16.31 5.91 -1.50
N TYR A 405 16.10 4.84 -0.71
CA TYR A 405 17.17 4.08 -0.09
C TYR A 405 18.15 3.53 -1.13
N PHE A 406 17.64 2.86 -2.16
CA PHE A 406 18.49 2.29 -3.22
C PHE A 406 19.21 3.36 -4.04
N LYS A 407 18.54 4.49 -4.34
CA LYS A 407 19.18 5.60 -5.04
C LYS A 407 20.31 6.23 -4.21
N VAL A 408 20.11 6.42 -2.91
CA VAL A 408 21.17 6.95 -2.03
C VAL A 408 22.36 5.99 -1.97
N GLN A 409 22.11 4.68 -1.96
CA GLN A 409 23.17 3.67 -1.95
C GLN A 409 23.93 3.61 -3.29
N SER A 410 23.24 3.72 -4.43
CA SER A 410 23.89 3.77 -5.74
C SER A 410 24.76 5.01 -5.91
N ASP A 411 24.25 6.18 -5.50
CA ASP A 411 24.95 7.45 -5.64
C ASP A 411 26.19 7.50 -4.74
N GLN A 412 26.13 6.92 -3.52
CA GLN A 412 27.30 6.78 -2.64
C GLN A 412 28.37 5.88 -3.25
N CYS A 413 27.99 4.74 -3.84
CA CYS A 413 28.95 3.83 -4.48
C CYS A 413 29.67 4.45 -5.68
N LEU A 414 29.04 5.41 -6.37
CA LEU A 414 29.67 6.16 -7.47
C LEU A 414 30.65 7.23 -6.97
N LEU A 415 30.46 7.76 -5.76
CA LEU A 415 31.34 8.76 -5.14
C LEU A 415 32.58 8.14 -4.48
N ASP A 416 32.48 6.89 -4.02
CA ASP A 416 33.57 6.15 -3.39
C ASP A 416 34.51 5.48 -4.42
N LYS A 417 34.18 5.51 -5.72
CA LYS A 417 34.99 5.04 -6.85
C LYS A 417 35.65 6.21 -7.55
#